data_AF-A0AAN9GC50-F1
#
_entry.id   AF-A0AAN9GC50-F1
#
_cell.length_a   1.000
_cell.length_b   1.000
_cell.length_c   1.000
_cell.angle_alpha   90.00
_cell.angle_beta   90.00
_cell.angle_gamma   90.00
#
_symmetry.space_group_name_H-M   'P 1'
#
loop_
_entity.id
_entity.type
_entity.pdbx_description
1 polymer ?
#
loop_
_entity_poly.entity_id
_entity_poly.type
_entity_poly.pdbx_seq_one_letter_code
_entity_poly.pdbx_strand_id
1 'polypeptide(L)'
;MHTNTNAGREQATTEEGELRWKIARPRANKGQPTAKPVKETIARCYLNELFEEVVTLRLAYGSYEKALRAQRDYHGTVPETLSATAGPVDKANVVAKQRRRLNWRLTID
;
A
#
# COMPACT_ATOMS: atom_id res chain seq x y z
N MET A 1 3.62 38.08 -1.60
CA MET A 1 4.13 37.18 -0.55
C MET A 1 3.14 36.03 -0.41
N HIS A 2 3.45 34.82 -0.90
CA HIS A 2 2.55 33.67 -0.80
C HIS A 2 2.85 32.95 0.53
N THR A 3 2.00 33.13 1.53
CA THR A 3 2.10 32.42 2.81
C THR A 3 1.52 31.01 2.64
N ASN A 4 2.35 29.99 2.84
CA ASN A 4 1.88 28.61 2.88
C ASN A 4 1.19 28.35 4.23
N THR A 5 -0.12 28.52 4.26
CA THR A 5 -1.02 28.41 5.43
C THR A 5 -1.12 26.98 6.01
N ASN A 6 -0.26 26.05 5.60
CA ASN A 6 -0.24 24.69 6.16
C ASN A 6 0.68 24.55 7.39
N ALA A 7 1.37 25.60 7.80
CA ALA A 7 2.26 25.57 8.97
C ALA A 7 1.54 25.32 10.31
N GLY A 8 0.20 25.47 10.35
CA GLY A 8 -0.63 25.22 11.53
C GLY A 8 -1.71 24.15 11.36
N ARG A 9 -1.64 23.31 10.31
CA ARG A 9 -2.59 22.20 10.16
C ARG A 9 -2.18 21.03 11.06
N GLU A 10 -3.15 20.50 11.78
CA GLU A 10 -3.02 19.26 12.56
C GLU A 10 -2.46 18.16 11.65
N GLN A 11 -1.32 17.59 12.06
CA GLN A 11 -0.68 16.50 11.32
C GLN A 11 -1.38 15.20 11.70
N ALA A 12 -1.61 14.31 10.74
CA ALA A 12 -2.17 13.00 11.02
C ALA A 12 -1.22 12.21 11.95
N THR A 13 -1.70 11.92 13.16
CA THR A 13 -1.03 11.09 14.16
C THR A 13 -1.55 9.66 14.14
N THR A 14 -0.75 8.69 14.61
CA THR A 14 -1.25 7.34 14.95
C THR A 14 -2.10 7.38 16.22
N GLU A 15 -2.73 6.25 16.58
CA GLU A 15 -3.46 6.11 17.85
C GLU A 15 -2.54 6.35 19.08
N GLU A 16 -1.23 6.13 18.95
CA GLU A 16 -0.23 6.45 19.99
C GLU A 16 0.28 7.91 19.95
N GLY A 17 -0.23 8.75 19.03
CA GLY A 17 0.17 10.16 18.92
C GLY A 17 1.44 10.40 18.11
N GLU A 18 1.99 9.41 17.41
CA GLU A 18 3.20 9.58 16.60
C GLU A 18 2.89 10.22 15.24
N LEU A 19 3.77 11.14 14.79
CA LEU A 19 3.62 11.83 13.52
C LEU A 19 3.80 10.90 12.32
N ARG A 20 2.76 10.73 11.48
CA ARG A 20 2.85 9.90 10.26
C ARG A 20 3.60 10.57 9.11
N TRP A 21 4.00 11.84 9.28
CA TRP A 21 4.61 12.65 8.25
C TRP A 21 5.83 13.40 8.78
N LYS A 22 6.92 13.39 8.02
CA LYS A 22 8.11 14.21 8.29
C LYS A 22 8.22 15.34 7.27
N ILE A 23 8.60 16.53 7.73
CA ILE A 23 8.89 17.66 6.85
C ILE A 23 10.32 17.50 6.31
N ALA A 24 10.46 17.28 5.01
CA ALA A 24 11.74 17.25 4.34
C ALA A 24 11.97 18.55 3.56
N ARG A 25 13.22 19.03 3.52
CA ARG A 25 13.64 20.19 2.70
C ARG A 25 14.55 19.72 1.57
N PRO A 26 13.99 19.16 0.47
CA PRO A 26 14.81 18.66 -0.62
C PRO A 26 15.53 19.80 -1.34
N ARG A 27 16.82 19.58 -1.65
CA ARG A 27 17.63 20.53 -2.44
C ARG A 27 17.00 20.84 -3.81
N ALA A 28 16.34 19.85 -4.41
CA ALA A 28 15.63 19.98 -5.69
C ALA A 28 14.54 21.06 -5.69
N ASN A 29 13.91 21.34 -4.54
CA ASN A 29 12.89 22.39 -4.43
C ASN A 29 13.46 23.67 -3.78
N LYS A 30 14.76 23.94 -3.93
CA LYS A 30 15.43 25.10 -3.32
C LYS A 30 15.21 25.19 -1.80
N GLY A 31 15.08 24.05 -1.13
CA GLY A 31 14.85 23.98 0.32
C GLY A 31 13.41 24.22 0.78
N GLN A 32 12.44 24.36 -0.14
CA GLN A 32 11.03 24.46 0.19
C GLN A 32 10.56 23.23 0.98
N PRO A 33 9.90 23.41 2.14
CA PRO A 33 9.45 22.29 2.97
C PRO A 33 8.38 21.47 2.25
N THR A 34 8.57 20.15 2.24
CA THR A 34 7.65 19.18 1.64
C THR A 34 7.36 18.08 2.64
N ALA A 35 6.09 17.84 2.94
CA ALA A 35 5.68 16.72 3.79
C ALA A 35 5.94 15.38 3.07
N LYS A 36 6.56 14.43 3.77
CA LYS A 36 6.81 13.07 3.28
C LYS A 36 6.26 12.07 4.29
N PRO A 37 5.60 10.99 3.85
CA PRO A 37 5.19 9.95 4.78
C PRO A 37 6.42 9.34 5.46
N VAL A 38 6.32 9.09 6.76
CA VAL A 38 7.31 8.27 7.46
C VAL A 38 7.12 6.84 6.97
N LYS A 39 8.21 6.20 6.53
CA LYS A 39 8.15 4.80 6.12
C LYS A 39 8.00 3.97 7.40
N GLU A 40 6.87 3.29 7.52
CA GLU A 40 6.67 2.30 8.58
C GLU A 40 7.58 1.10 8.32
N THR A 41 8.12 0.54 9.41
CA THR A 41 8.81 -0.75 9.34
C THR A 41 7.76 -1.79 8.98
N ILE A 42 7.95 -2.51 7.87
CA ILE A 42 7.00 -3.55 7.46
C ILE A 42 7.09 -4.68 8.49
N ALA A 43 6.14 -4.72 9.42
CA ALA A 43 5.97 -5.83 10.33
C ALA A 43 5.46 -7.03 9.55
N ARG A 44 6.37 -7.87 9.06
CA ARG A 44 6.04 -9.11 8.34
C ARG A 44 5.80 -10.26 9.31
N CYS A 45 5.05 -10.03 10.39
CA CYS A 45 4.81 -11.01 11.44
C CYS A 45 4.15 -12.29 10.90
N TYR A 46 3.34 -12.15 9.85
CA TYR A 46 2.67 -13.26 9.16
C TYR A 46 3.63 -14.20 8.38
N LEU A 47 4.91 -13.85 8.21
CA LEU A 47 5.84 -14.72 7.49
C LEU A 47 6.09 -16.03 8.23
N ASN A 48 6.23 -15.98 9.55
CA ASN A 48 6.47 -17.19 10.34
C ASN A 48 5.27 -18.13 10.25
N GLU A 49 4.05 -17.60 10.38
CA GLU A 49 2.81 -18.35 10.20
C GLU A 49 2.72 -18.97 8.80
N LEU A 50 3.07 -18.22 7.75
CA LEU A 50 3.14 -18.76 6.38
C LEU A 50 4.16 -19.89 6.25
N PHE A 51 5.34 -19.76 6.86
CA PHE A 51 6.37 -20.81 6.80
C PHE A 51 5.93 -22.07 7.54
N GLU A 52 5.34 -21.94 8.72
CA GLU A 52 4.79 -23.05 9.49
C GLU A 52 3.68 -23.77 8.72
N GLU A 53 2.78 -23.02 8.08
CA GLU A 53 1.71 -23.58 7.25
C GLU A 53 2.27 -24.35 6.05
N VAL A 54 3.28 -23.78 5.35
CA VAL A 54 3.93 -24.46 4.22
C VAL A 54 4.59 -25.77 4.64
N VAL A 55 5.26 -25.80 5.80
CA VAL A 55 5.85 -27.04 6.32
C VAL A 55 4.77 -28.06 6.65
N THR A 56 3.69 -27.63 7.30
CA THR A 56 2.55 -28.48 7.66
C THR A 56 1.90 -29.10 6.43
N LEU A 57 1.63 -28.30 5.40
CA LEU A 57 1.07 -28.77 4.14
C LEU A 57 2.01 -29.73 3.42
N ARG A 58 3.32 -29.51 3.46
CA ARG A 58 4.30 -30.40 2.83
C ARG A 58 4.41 -31.76 3.54
N LEU A 59 4.28 -31.78 4.87
CA LEU A 59 4.23 -33.02 5.64
C LEU A 59 2.92 -33.78 5.41
N ALA A 60 1.79 -33.07 5.33
CA ALA A 60 0.49 -33.67 5.05
C ALA A 60 0.38 -34.22 3.62
N TYR A 61 0.92 -33.50 2.64
CA TYR A 61 0.87 -33.85 1.23
C TYR A 61 2.27 -34.13 0.68
N GLY A 62 2.71 -35.39 0.83
CA GLY A 62 4.04 -35.84 0.38
C GLY A 62 4.28 -35.80 -1.14
N SER A 63 3.28 -35.42 -1.96
CA SER A 63 3.45 -35.15 -3.38
C SER A 63 2.53 -34.02 -3.84
N TYR A 64 2.96 -33.34 -4.91
CA TYR A 64 2.20 -32.25 -5.52
C TYR A 64 0.80 -32.69 -6.00
N GLU A 65 0.68 -33.89 -6.58
CA GLU A 65 -0.61 -34.41 -7.04
C GLU A 65 -1.61 -34.63 -5.89
N LYS A 66 -1.13 -35.10 -4.73
CA LYS A 66 -1.97 -35.25 -3.53
C LYS A 66 -2.42 -33.89 -3.00
N ALA A 67 -1.52 -32.90 -2.98
CA ALA A 67 -1.86 -31.53 -2.58
C ALA A 67 -2.91 -30.91 -3.52
N LEU A 68 -2.77 -31.10 -4.84
CA LEU A 68 -3.70 -30.58 -5.84
C LEU A 68 -5.09 -31.22 -5.70
N ARG A 69 -5.16 -32.53 -5.42
CA ARG A 69 -6.43 -33.21 -5.16
C ARG A 69 -7.09 -32.66 -3.89
N ALA A 70 -6.33 -32.56 -2.80
CA ALA A 70 -6.83 -32.00 -1.55
C ALA A 70 -7.30 -30.55 -1.69
N GLN A 71 -6.61 -29.73 -2.51
CA GLN A 71 -7.04 -28.36 -2.82
C GLN A 71 -8.36 -28.32 -3.60
N ARG A 72 -8.59 -29.25 -4.53
CA ARG A 72 -9.85 -29.34 -5.28
C ARG A 72 -11.02 -29.75 -4.39
N ASP A 73 -10.74 -30.60 -3.41
CA ASP A 73 -11.71 -31.08 -2.42
C ASP A 73 -11.89 -30.08 -1.25
N TYR A 74 -11.05 -29.03 -1.19
CA TYR A 74 -11.12 -27.98 -0.18
C TYR A 74 -12.26 -27.00 -0.49
N HIS A 75 -13.32 -27.04 0.32
CA HIS A 75 -14.47 -26.16 0.23
C HIS A 75 -14.46 -25.00 1.25
N GLY A 76 -13.28 -24.62 1.76
CA GLY A 76 -13.18 -23.50 2.70
C GLY A 76 -13.55 -22.16 2.06
N THR A 77 -13.96 -21.20 2.88
CA THR A 77 -14.20 -19.82 2.45
C THR A 77 -12.88 -19.17 2.04
N VAL A 78 -12.66 -19.04 0.74
CA VAL A 78 -11.56 -18.23 0.21
C VAL A 78 -11.93 -16.76 0.40
N PRO A 79 -11.14 -15.96 1.13
CA PRO A 79 -11.42 -14.54 1.28
C PRO A 79 -11.41 -13.89 -0.11
N GLU A 80 -12.40 -13.03 -0.37
CA GLU A 80 -12.45 -12.29 -1.63
C GLU A 80 -11.18 -11.47 -1.79
N THR A 81 -10.63 -11.48 -3.02
CA THR A 81 -9.50 -10.60 -3.32
C THR A 81 -9.94 -9.14 -3.16
N LEU A 82 -9.04 -8.25 -2.76
CA LEU A 82 -9.34 -6.81 -2.68
C LEU A 82 -9.91 -6.26 -4.00
N SER A 83 -9.46 -6.83 -5.12
CA SER A 83 -9.96 -6.51 -6.47
C SER A 83 -11.37 -7.02 -6.75
N ALA A 84 -11.83 -8.07 -6.07
CA ALA A 84 -13.20 -8.58 -6.21
C ALA A 84 -14.22 -7.61 -5.62
N THR A 85 -13.85 -6.90 -4.55
CA THR A 85 -14.69 -5.83 -3.95
C THR A 85 -14.70 -4.54 -4.77
N ALA A 86 -13.72 -4.36 -5.66
CA ALA A 86 -13.63 -3.19 -6.51
C ALA A 86 -14.55 -3.38 -7.73
N GLY A 87 -15.67 -2.66 -7.74
CA GLY A 87 -16.54 -2.59 -8.92
C GLY A 87 -15.78 -2.18 -10.18
N PRO A 88 -16.32 -2.48 -11.38
CA PRO A 88 -15.66 -2.17 -12.65
C PRO A 88 -15.23 -0.71 -12.71
N VAL A 89 -13.92 -0.48 -12.85
CA VAL A 89 -13.39 0.89 -12.90
C VAL A 89 -13.41 1.38 -14.34
N ASP A 90 -14.00 2.56 -14.56
CA ASP A 90 -13.91 3.25 -15.85
C ASP A 90 -12.46 3.67 -16.14
N LYS A 91 -11.83 2.95 -17.07
CA LYS A 91 -10.45 3.16 -17.50
C LYS A 91 -10.21 4.58 -18.02
N ALA A 92 -11.19 5.21 -18.67
CA ALA A 92 -11.05 6.57 -19.20
C ALA A 92 -10.84 7.58 -18.06
N ASN A 93 -11.63 7.44 -17.00
CA ASN A 93 -11.52 8.28 -15.80
C ASN A 93 -10.20 8.06 -15.04
N VAL A 94 -9.71 6.83 -14.93
CA VAL A 94 -8.40 6.54 -14.30
C VAL A 94 -7.26 7.17 -15.09
N VAL A 95 -7.27 7.02 -16.42
CA VAL A 95 -6.24 7.60 -17.29
C VAL A 95 -6.27 9.13 -17.25
N ALA A 96 -7.45 9.75 -17.27
CA ALA A 96 -7.60 11.20 -17.16
C ALA A 96 -7.08 11.73 -15.81
N LYS A 97 -7.40 11.06 -14.71
CA LYS A 97 -6.90 11.39 -13.37
C LYS A 97 -5.37 11.26 -13.27
N GLN A 98 -4.80 10.22 -13.87
CA GLN A 98 -3.36 10.00 -13.89
C GLN A 98 -2.63 11.05 -14.75
N ARG A 99 -3.19 11.43 -15.91
CA ARG A 99 -2.65 12.50 -16.78
C ARG A 99 -2.63 13.85 -16.07
N ARG A 100 -3.72 14.23 -15.38
CA ARG A 100 -3.75 15.46 -14.55
C ARG A 100 -2.68 15.47 -13.45
N ARG A 101 -2.42 14.31 -12.83
CA ARG A 101 -1.39 14.16 -11.79
C ARG A 101 0.05 14.24 -12.32
N LEU A 102 0.29 14.03 -13.61
CA LEU A 102 1.62 14.15 -14.20
C LEU A 102 1.86 15.51 -14.87
N ASN A 103 0.80 16.17 -15.35
CA ASN A 103 0.91 17.42 -16.11
C ASN A 103 1.08 18.69 -15.24
N TRP A 104 0.84 18.66 -13.92
CA TRP A 104 1.10 19.83 -13.06
C TRP A 104 2.60 20.19 -12.92
N ARG A 105 3.50 19.35 -13.45
CA ARG A 105 4.95 19.62 -13.48
C ARG A 105 5.45 20.35 -14.73
N LEU A 106 4.58 20.63 -15.72
CA LEU A 106 4.97 21.21 -17.01
C LEU A 106 4.46 22.64 -17.25
N THR A 107 3.80 23.26 -16.27
CA THR A 107 3.38 24.67 -16.31
C THR A 107 3.96 25.39 -15.11
N ILE A 108 5.24 25.76 -15.21
CA ILE A 108 5.86 26.84 -14.45
C ILE A 108 6.63 27.64 -15.48
N ASP A 109 6.02 28.72 -15.97
CA ASP A 109 6.73 29.87 -16.54
C ASP A 109 7.52 30.59 -15.44
#